data_AF-A0A524J0E8-F1
#
_entry.id   AF-A0A524J0E8-F1
#
_cell.length_a   1.000
_cell.length_b   1.000
_cell.length_c   1.000
_cell.angle_alpha   90.00
_cell.angle_beta   90.00
_cell.angle_gamma   90.00
#
_symmetry.space_group_name_H-M   'P 1'
#
loop_
_entity.id
_entity.type
_entity.pdbx_description
1 polymer ?
#
loop_
_entity_poly.entity_id
_entity_poly.type
_entity_poly.pdbx_seq_one_letter_code
_entity_poly.pdbx_strand_id
1 'polypeptide(L)'
;MLARMFLALLLAAELVGTTAVALPGQSVAAASQWTGGVDLYRSGVFSTQKTWRWCTAADIQIIRNIVDHKTNHSRVAQKRYFDYMRAHNRYVIPVSDGVDPAGWTAGLRRYVDDRYRLRADGSFKSALRSAVKNLRKNQLPVGVTVAHGNHAWVLTGFSATADPGATNDFRVTSVRVVGPLWGLQSTTFGYDMRPDKKLSRKQFKGFFTPWHYGPIEMIWEDSWVSVQPVTG
;
A
#
# COMPACT_ATOMS: atom_id res chain seq x y z
N MET A 1 30.27 52.73 -56.58
CA MET A 1 29.83 51.84 -55.48
C MET A 1 29.77 50.41 -56.03
N LEU A 2 30.52 49.51 -55.39
CA LEU A 2 30.50 48.03 -55.36
C LEU A 2 29.53 47.29 -56.33
N ALA A 3 30.05 46.45 -57.26
CA ALA A 3 30.26 44.99 -57.11
C ALA A 3 28.94 44.18 -57.09
N ARG A 4 28.72 42.99 -57.67
CA ARG A 4 29.40 42.03 -58.56
C ARG A 4 28.42 40.83 -58.66
N MET A 5 28.45 40.08 -59.78
CA MET A 5 28.30 38.60 -59.85
C MET A 5 26.93 37.89 -59.75
N PHE A 6 26.63 37.13 -60.83
CA PHE A 6 26.25 35.71 -60.93
C PHE A 6 25.95 34.92 -59.63
N LEU A 7 24.95 34.00 -59.66
CA LEU A 7 25.20 32.55 -59.82
C LEU A 7 23.92 31.68 -59.76
N ALA A 8 24.01 30.59 -60.53
CA ALA A 8 23.23 29.37 -60.73
C ALA A 8 22.24 28.86 -59.66
N LEU A 9 21.15 28.28 -60.20
CA LEU A 9 20.35 27.23 -59.57
C LEU A 9 21.18 25.95 -59.39
N LEU A 10 21.13 25.37 -58.19
CA LEU A 10 21.54 23.99 -57.90
C LEU A 10 20.34 23.25 -57.31
N LEU A 11 19.97 22.13 -57.96
CA LEU A 11 19.08 21.11 -57.42
C LEU A 11 19.74 20.47 -56.19
N ALA A 12 18.97 20.33 -55.11
CA ALA A 12 19.33 19.48 -53.97
C ALA A 12 18.38 18.27 -53.92
N ALA A 13 18.97 17.09 -53.89
CA ALA A 13 18.30 15.80 -53.72
C ALA A 13 17.89 15.61 -52.25
N GLU A 14 16.66 15.16 -52.00
CA GLU A 14 16.18 14.84 -50.65
C GLU A 14 16.62 13.43 -50.23
N LEU A 15 17.43 13.36 -49.17
CA LEU A 15 17.73 12.15 -48.42
C LEU A 15 16.63 11.94 -47.36
N VAL A 16 15.80 10.91 -47.53
CA VAL A 16 14.85 10.50 -46.50
C VAL A 16 15.60 9.70 -45.42
N GLY A 17 15.99 10.38 -44.34
CA GLY A 17 16.51 9.74 -43.14
C GLY A 17 15.37 9.19 -42.28
N THR A 18 15.24 7.87 -42.20
CA THR A 18 14.36 7.22 -41.21
C THR A 18 14.95 7.36 -39.81
N THR A 19 14.48 8.35 -39.05
CA THR A 19 14.73 8.44 -37.62
C THR A 19 13.79 7.49 -36.89
N ALA A 20 14.34 6.39 -36.36
CA ALA A 20 13.61 5.55 -35.42
C ALA A 20 13.38 6.37 -34.14
N VAL A 21 12.14 6.81 -33.93
CA VAL A 21 11.71 7.44 -32.68
C VAL A 21 11.71 6.35 -31.61
N ALA A 22 12.76 6.31 -30.80
CA ALA A 22 12.76 5.49 -29.59
C ALA A 22 11.65 6.00 -28.66
N LEU A 23 10.63 5.16 -28.45
CA LEU A 23 9.63 5.41 -27.42
C LEU A 23 10.34 5.50 -26.07
N PRO A 24 10.03 6.48 -25.20
CA PRO A 24 10.57 6.51 -23.86
C PRO A 24 10.13 5.25 -23.13
N GLY A 25 11.07 4.32 -22.91
CA GLY A 25 10.87 3.18 -22.04
C GLY A 25 10.47 3.70 -20.66
N GLN A 26 9.36 3.17 -20.13
CA GLN A 26 8.98 3.40 -18.74
C GLN A 26 10.19 3.06 -17.88
N SER A 27 10.76 4.06 -17.21
CA SER A 27 11.79 3.83 -16.22
C SER A 27 11.18 2.97 -15.13
N VAL A 28 11.60 1.71 -15.05
CA VAL A 28 11.43 0.94 -13.83
C VAL A 28 12.18 1.75 -12.78
N ALA A 29 11.44 2.45 -11.91
CA ALA A 29 12.04 3.26 -10.86
C ALA A 29 13.10 2.40 -10.18
N ALA A 30 14.38 2.76 -10.36
CA ALA A 30 15.48 2.01 -9.79
C ALA A 30 15.18 1.88 -8.29
N ALA A 31 15.08 0.65 -7.79
CA ALA A 31 14.82 0.43 -6.37
C ALA A 31 15.81 1.28 -5.59
N SER A 32 15.30 2.16 -4.72
CA SER A 32 16.14 3.09 -3.98
C SER A 32 17.32 2.33 -3.35
N GLN A 33 18.52 2.92 -3.41
CA GLN A 33 19.69 2.35 -2.75
C GLN A 33 19.32 2.08 -1.29
N TRP A 34 19.63 0.87 -0.83
CA TRP A 34 19.23 0.43 0.50
C TRP A 34 20.00 1.19 1.58
N THR A 35 19.28 1.98 2.38
CA THR A 35 19.84 2.79 3.49
C THR A 35 19.42 2.30 4.87
N GLY A 36 18.94 1.05 4.97
CA GLY A 36 18.47 0.45 6.22
C GLY A 36 16.95 0.51 6.43
N GLY A 37 16.19 1.12 5.52
CA GLY A 37 14.73 1.15 5.61
C GLY A 37 14.03 1.74 4.38
N VAL A 38 12.70 1.68 4.41
CA VAL A 38 11.79 2.31 3.43
C VAL A 38 10.69 3.03 4.21
N ASP A 39 10.30 4.21 3.76
CA ASP A 39 9.11 4.90 4.23
C ASP A 39 8.39 5.53 3.03
N LEU A 40 7.19 5.02 2.73
CA LEU A 40 6.36 5.48 1.62
C LEU A 40 5.41 6.60 2.06
N TYR A 41 5.33 6.90 3.35
CA TYR A 41 4.42 7.91 3.86
C TYR A 41 4.88 9.32 3.48
N ARG A 42 3.92 10.21 3.23
CA ARG A 42 4.16 11.65 3.09
C ARG A 42 3.02 12.46 3.66
N SER A 43 3.26 13.74 3.93
CA SER A 43 2.20 14.63 4.42
C SER A 43 1.00 14.67 3.45
N GLY A 44 -0.20 14.72 4.00
CA GLY A 44 -1.46 14.79 3.24
C GLY A 44 -2.00 13.45 2.73
N VAL A 45 -1.33 12.30 2.93
CA VAL A 45 -1.89 11.00 2.48
C VAL A 45 -2.91 10.43 3.45
N PHE A 46 -2.77 10.75 4.74
CA PHE A 46 -3.63 10.23 5.79
C PHE A 46 -5.09 10.64 5.58
N SER A 47 -6.01 9.69 5.64
CA SER A 47 -7.44 9.96 5.67
C SER A 47 -8.11 9.20 6.80
N THR A 48 -8.76 9.94 7.69
CA THR A 48 -9.57 9.36 8.74
C THR A 48 -10.79 8.64 8.16
N GLN A 49 -11.13 7.47 8.69
CA GLN A 49 -12.34 6.75 8.32
C GLN A 49 -13.58 7.60 8.60
N LYS A 50 -14.59 7.53 7.73
CA LYS A 50 -15.79 8.39 7.85
C LYS A 50 -16.93 7.77 8.66
N THR A 51 -16.81 6.51 9.05
CA THR A 51 -17.72 5.79 9.95
C THR A 51 -16.93 4.77 10.77
N TRP A 52 -17.48 4.26 11.87
CA TRP A 52 -16.83 3.26 12.74
C TRP A 52 -16.52 1.91 12.05
N ARG A 53 -17.16 1.61 10.92
CA ARG A 53 -17.01 0.35 10.17
C ARG A 53 -16.17 0.45 8.90
N TRP A 54 -15.55 1.60 8.63
CA TRP A 54 -14.90 1.92 7.35
C TRP A 54 -13.36 1.96 7.42
N CYS A 55 -12.75 1.27 8.39
CA CYS A 55 -11.29 1.20 8.52
C CYS A 55 -10.60 0.75 7.22
N THR A 56 -11.02 -0.38 6.65
CA THR A 56 -10.47 -0.91 5.38
C THR A 56 -10.70 0.01 4.19
N ALA A 57 -11.80 0.78 4.18
CA ALA A 57 -12.09 1.73 3.10
C ALA A 57 -11.20 2.98 3.19
N ALA A 58 -10.92 3.43 4.42
CA ALA A 58 -9.94 4.48 4.66
C ALA A 58 -8.52 4.00 4.33
N ASP A 59 -8.16 2.76 4.64
CA ASP A 59 -6.89 2.16 4.25
C ASP A 59 -6.70 2.17 2.73
N ILE A 60 -7.71 1.77 1.95
CA ILE A 60 -7.66 1.91 0.49
C ILE A 60 -7.38 3.38 0.11
N GLN A 61 -8.06 4.34 0.72
CA GLN A 61 -7.85 5.75 0.40
C GLN A 61 -6.45 6.24 0.76
N ILE A 62 -5.90 5.84 1.91
CA ILE A 62 -4.54 6.16 2.35
C ILE A 62 -3.51 5.56 1.39
N ILE A 63 -3.64 4.28 1.06
CA ILE A 63 -2.73 3.58 0.15
C ILE A 63 -2.79 4.19 -1.24
N ARG A 64 -3.98 4.49 -1.76
CA ARG A 64 -4.13 5.19 -3.04
C ARG A 64 -3.52 6.58 -3.02
N ASN A 65 -3.67 7.32 -1.93
CA ASN A 65 -2.99 8.59 -1.80
C ASN A 65 -1.48 8.40 -1.89
N ILE A 66 -0.91 7.41 -1.19
CA ILE A 66 0.52 7.06 -1.29
C ILE A 66 0.92 6.78 -2.74
N VAL A 67 0.26 5.82 -3.39
CA VAL A 67 0.61 5.31 -4.72
C VAL A 67 0.37 6.33 -5.84
N ASP A 68 -0.78 7.00 -5.84
CA ASP A 68 -1.17 7.93 -6.91
C ASP A 68 -0.60 9.34 -6.71
N HIS A 69 0.20 9.57 -5.66
CA HIS A 69 0.68 10.89 -5.25
C HIS A 69 -0.44 11.93 -5.00
N LYS A 70 -1.61 11.49 -4.48
CA LYS A 70 -2.80 12.33 -4.19
C LYS A 70 -3.05 12.59 -2.70
N THR A 71 -3.99 13.49 -2.41
CA THR A 71 -4.44 13.88 -1.06
C THR A 71 -5.97 13.82 -0.96
N ASN A 72 -6.56 12.71 -1.38
CA ASN A 72 -8.01 12.53 -1.38
C ASN A 72 -8.51 12.13 0.03
N HIS A 73 -9.47 12.88 0.56
CA HIS A 73 -10.10 12.60 1.86
C HIS A 73 -11.64 12.48 1.78
N SER A 74 -12.15 12.21 0.58
CA SER A 74 -13.57 12.15 0.26
C SER A 74 -14.30 11.01 0.96
N ARG A 75 -15.43 11.33 1.59
CA ARG A 75 -16.40 10.36 2.12
C ARG A 75 -17.05 9.53 1.01
N VAL A 76 -17.32 10.13 -0.14
CA VAL A 76 -17.91 9.44 -1.30
C VAL A 76 -16.98 8.34 -1.80
N ALA A 77 -15.67 8.61 -1.82
CA ALA A 77 -14.68 7.59 -2.18
C ALA A 77 -14.68 6.42 -1.18
N GLN A 78 -14.62 6.67 0.13
CA GLN A 78 -14.68 5.59 1.13
C GLN A 78 -15.98 4.79 1.05
N LYS A 79 -17.13 5.44 0.83
CA LYS A 79 -18.40 4.73 0.63
C LYS A 79 -18.32 3.75 -0.55
N ARG A 80 -17.83 4.22 -1.69
CA ARG A 80 -17.65 3.39 -2.89
C ARG A 80 -16.72 2.20 -2.64
N TYR A 81 -15.62 2.42 -1.92
CA TYR A 81 -14.69 1.34 -1.57
C TYR A 81 -15.36 0.32 -0.65
N PHE A 82 -16.02 0.80 0.40
CA PHE A 82 -16.74 -0.05 1.34
C PHE A 82 -17.81 -0.90 0.66
N ASP A 83 -18.68 -0.29 -0.13
CA ASP A 83 -19.78 -0.99 -0.82
C ASP A 83 -19.23 -2.09 -1.74
N TYR A 84 -18.16 -1.80 -2.48
CA TYR A 84 -17.51 -2.79 -3.33
C TYR A 84 -16.92 -3.93 -2.51
N MET A 85 -16.13 -3.64 -1.47
CA MET A 85 -15.52 -4.68 -0.64
C MET A 85 -16.57 -5.55 0.04
N ARG A 86 -17.66 -4.96 0.53
CA ARG A 86 -18.80 -5.66 1.14
C ARG A 86 -19.43 -6.67 0.19
N ALA A 87 -19.59 -6.31 -1.08
CA ALA A 87 -20.12 -7.21 -2.10
C ALA A 87 -19.17 -8.35 -2.45
N HIS A 88 -17.92 -8.30 -2.00
CA HIS A 88 -16.87 -9.30 -2.25
C HIS A 88 -16.37 -9.98 -0.96
N ASN A 89 -17.09 -9.80 0.16
CA ASN A 89 -16.82 -10.59 1.35
C ASN A 89 -16.96 -12.09 1.03
N ARG A 90 -16.11 -12.90 1.64
CA ARG A 90 -16.23 -14.36 1.62
C ARG A 90 -17.35 -14.84 2.53
N TYR A 91 -17.56 -14.16 3.65
CA TYR A 91 -18.55 -14.54 4.66
C TYR A 91 -19.68 -13.50 4.74
N VAL A 92 -20.89 -14.01 4.98
CA VAL A 92 -22.05 -13.18 5.30
C VAL A 92 -21.94 -12.72 6.74
N ILE A 93 -21.31 -11.56 6.94
CA ILE A 93 -21.21 -10.90 8.25
C ILE A 93 -22.11 -9.64 8.30
N PRO A 94 -22.61 -9.24 9.48
CA PRO A 94 -23.34 -7.99 9.66
C PRO A 94 -22.60 -6.79 9.07
N VAL A 95 -23.33 -5.80 8.53
CA VAL A 95 -22.71 -4.58 7.98
C VAL A 95 -22.07 -3.74 9.09
N SER A 96 -22.53 -3.88 10.34
CA SER A 96 -21.90 -3.26 11.52
C SER A 96 -20.44 -3.68 11.69
N ASP A 97 -20.10 -4.88 11.23
CA ASP A 97 -18.80 -5.52 11.50
C ASP A 97 -17.78 -5.23 10.39
N GLY A 98 -18.16 -4.39 9.43
CA GLY A 98 -17.27 -3.91 8.39
C GLY A 98 -17.10 -4.90 7.26
N VAL A 99 -15.85 -5.17 6.89
CA VAL A 99 -15.46 -5.92 5.68
C VAL A 99 -14.50 -7.02 6.10
N ASP A 100 -14.68 -8.22 5.56
CA ASP A 100 -13.80 -9.32 5.87
C ASP A 100 -12.47 -9.22 5.07
N PRO A 101 -11.41 -9.94 5.47
CA PRO A 101 -10.13 -9.93 4.76
C PRO A 101 -10.21 -10.23 3.26
N ALA A 102 -11.16 -11.04 2.79
CA ALA A 102 -11.32 -11.33 1.37
C ALA A 102 -11.92 -10.12 0.63
N GLY A 103 -12.95 -9.49 1.19
CA GLY A 103 -13.54 -8.27 0.67
C GLY A 103 -12.52 -7.13 0.62
N TRP A 104 -11.71 -6.98 1.68
CA TRP A 104 -10.63 -5.98 1.70
C TRP A 104 -9.59 -6.24 0.61
N THR A 105 -9.19 -7.49 0.44
CA THR A 105 -8.29 -7.91 -0.64
C THR A 105 -8.85 -7.58 -2.01
N ALA A 106 -10.14 -7.86 -2.25
CA ALA A 106 -10.80 -7.50 -3.50
C ALA A 106 -10.77 -5.98 -3.75
N GLY A 107 -10.98 -5.17 -2.70
CA GLY A 107 -10.90 -3.72 -2.79
C GLY A 107 -9.50 -3.21 -3.14
N LEU A 108 -8.46 -3.71 -2.46
CA LEU A 108 -7.07 -3.35 -2.77
C LEU A 108 -6.69 -3.74 -4.20
N ARG A 109 -7.11 -4.92 -4.66
CA ARG A 109 -6.93 -5.37 -6.04
C ARG A 109 -7.61 -4.47 -7.06
N ARG A 110 -8.84 -4.03 -6.75
CA ARG A 110 -9.64 -3.22 -7.67
C ARG A 110 -9.18 -1.78 -7.77
N TYR A 111 -8.75 -1.21 -6.65
CA TYR A 111 -8.59 0.24 -6.50
C TYR A 111 -7.15 0.71 -6.32
N VAL A 112 -6.21 -0.20 -6.02
CA VAL A 112 -4.79 0.13 -5.85
C VAL A 112 -3.96 -0.59 -6.92
N ASP A 113 -3.88 -1.92 -6.83
CA ASP A 113 -3.00 -2.72 -7.69
C ASP A 113 -3.49 -4.18 -7.70
N ASP A 114 -3.60 -4.80 -8.87
CA ASP A 114 -4.21 -6.13 -8.98
C ASP A 114 -3.38 -7.25 -8.33
N ARG A 115 -2.12 -6.98 -7.96
CA ARG A 115 -1.18 -7.91 -7.29
C ARG A 115 -1.44 -8.10 -5.81
N TYR A 116 -2.34 -7.35 -5.17
CA TYR A 116 -2.63 -7.58 -3.75
C TYR A 116 -3.22 -8.98 -3.51
N ARG A 117 -2.70 -9.70 -2.51
CA ARG A 117 -3.14 -11.04 -2.10
C ARG A 117 -3.33 -11.10 -0.60
N LEU A 118 -4.35 -11.83 -0.18
CA LEU A 118 -4.57 -12.20 1.21
C LEU A 118 -3.46 -13.15 1.68
N ARG A 119 -2.94 -12.91 2.88
CA ARG A 119 -1.98 -13.77 3.58
C ARG A 119 -2.50 -14.03 4.98
N ALA A 120 -2.59 -15.30 5.35
CA ALA A 120 -2.87 -15.77 6.70
C ALA A 120 -1.64 -16.57 7.15
N ASP A 121 -0.78 -15.93 7.94
CA ASP A 121 0.49 -16.51 8.37
C ASP A 121 0.35 -17.08 9.79
N GLY A 122 0.79 -18.32 10.03
CA GLY A 122 0.70 -18.99 11.34
C GLY A 122 1.63 -18.44 12.43
N SER A 123 2.39 -17.38 12.15
CA SER A 123 3.19 -16.70 13.17
C SER A 123 3.43 -15.23 12.85
N PHE A 124 3.52 -14.39 13.89
CA PHE A 124 3.92 -12.98 13.77
C PHE A 124 5.26 -12.81 13.02
N LYS A 125 6.22 -13.71 13.25
CA LYS A 125 7.55 -13.65 12.60
C LYS A 125 7.40 -13.84 11.09
N SER A 126 6.61 -14.83 10.65
CA SER A 126 6.37 -15.06 9.22
C SER A 126 5.64 -13.89 8.59
N ALA A 127 4.53 -13.46 9.22
CA ALA A 127 3.69 -12.36 8.75
C ALA A 127 4.46 -11.05 8.57
N LEU A 128 5.25 -10.66 9.59
CA LEU A 128 6.03 -9.43 9.53
C LEU A 128 7.12 -9.48 8.45
N ARG A 129 7.78 -10.64 8.30
CA ARG A 129 8.83 -10.80 7.29
C ARG A 129 8.26 -10.79 5.87
N SER A 130 7.14 -11.48 5.64
CA SER A 130 6.47 -11.50 4.33
C SER A 130 6.00 -10.10 3.96
N ALA A 131 5.32 -9.40 4.88
CA ALA A 131 4.83 -8.04 4.68
C ALA A 131 5.97 -7.07 4.32
N VAL A 132 7.05 -7.05 5.09
CA VAL A 132 8.19 -6.15 4.84
C VAL A 132 8.89 -6.48 3.52
N LYS A 133 9.07 -7.76 3.22
CA LYS A 133 9.69 -8.17 1.96
C LYS A 133 8.85 -7.74 0.75
N ASN A 134 7.54 -7.94 0.83
CA ASN A 134 6.61 -7.56 -0.24
C ASN A 134 6.47 -6.04 -0.38
N LEU A 135 6.43 -5.29 0.72
CA LEU A 135 6.49 -3.82 0.69
C LEU A 135 7.77 -3.35 0.01
N ARG A 136 8.93 -3.90 0.41
CA ARG A 136 10.23 -3.54 -0.18
C ARG A 136 10.29 -3.85 -1.68
N LYS A 137 9.87 -5.04 -2.10
CA LYS A 137 9.95 -5.45 -3.52
C LYS A 137 9.02 -4.67 -4.43
N ASN A 138 7.82 -4.35 -3.94
CA ASN A 138 6.79 -3.75 -4.78
C ASN A 138 6.66 -2.23 -4.60
N GLN A 139 7.32 -1.65 -3.60
CA GLN A 139 7.18 -0.23 -3.24
C GLN A 139 5.72 0.18 -3.03
N LEU A 140 4.94 -0.74 -2.45
CA LEU A 140 3.52 -0.61 -2.20
C LEU A 140 3.25 -0.92 -0.71
N PRO A 141 2.42 -0.11 -0.02
CA PRO A 141 2.06 -0.37 1.38
C PRO A 141 1.40 -1.74 1.58
N VAL A 142 1.36 -2.22 2.83
CA VAL A 142 0.69 -3.48 3.19
C VAL A 142 -0.47 -3.21 4.13
N GLY A 143 -1.63 -3.82 3.87
CA GLY A 143 -2.73 -3.85 4.83
C GLY A 143 -2.49 -4.92 5.89
N VAL A 144 -2.69 -4.61 7.17
CA VAL A 144 -2.64 -5.58 8.27
C VAL A 144 -3.89 -5.47 9.12
N THR A 145 -4.43 -6.61 9.55
CA THR A 145 -5.48 -6.62 10.55
C THR A 145 -4.86 -6.46 11.94
N VAL A 146 -5.48 -5.68 12.81
CA VAL A 146 -5.03 -5.49 14.19
C VAL A 146 -6.19 -5.73 15.17
N ALA A 147 -5.89 -5.78 16.46
CA ALA A 147 -6.88 -5.97 17.51
C ALA A 147 -7.74 -7.22 17.28
N HIS A 148 -7.07 -8.34 17.02
CA HIS A 148 -7.68 -9.63 16.69
C HIS A 148 -8.60 -9.62 15.46
N GLY A 149 -8.36 -8.71 14.51
CA GLY A 149 -9.19 -8.61 13.30
C GLY A 149 -10.26 -7.53 13.34
N ASN A 150 -10.53 -6.95 14.51
CA ASN A 150 -11.57 -5.93 14.68
C ASN A 150 -11.22 -4.57 14.03
N HIS A 151 -9.97 -4.37 13.64
CA HIS A 151 -9.52 -3.13 13.01
C HIS A 151 -8.43 -3.37 11.96
N ALA A 152 -8.18 -2.39 11.12
CA ALA A 152 -7.21 -2.46 10.02
C ALA A 152 -6.26 -1.28 10.05
N TRP A 153 -4.97 -1.55 9.84
CA TRP A 153 -3.91 -0.56 9.68
C TRP A 153 -3.17 -0.75 8.36
N VAL A 154 -2.49 0.32 7.93
CA VAL A 154 -1.55 0.30 6.81
C VAL A 154 -0.11 0.33 7.33
N LEU A 155 0.69 -0.65 6.92
CA LEU A 155 2.15 -0.64 7.03
C LEU A 155 2.72 0.16 5.86
N THR A 156 3.27 1.35 6.13
CA THR A 156 3.79 2.29 5.12
C THR A 156 5.31 2.26 5.01
N GLY A 157 6.00 1.65 5.97
CA GLY A 157 7.45 1.62 5.98
C GLY A 157 8.03 0.68 7.03
N PHE A 158 9.34 0.51 7.00
CA PHE A 158 10.09 -0.34 7.92
C PHE A 158 11.57 0.04 7.98
N SER A 159 12.27 -0.49 8.99
CA SER A 159 13.74 -0.56 9.02
C SER A 159 14.17 -2.01 9.25
N ALA A 160 15.31 -2.40 8.67
CA ALA A 160 15.85 -3.76 8.78
C ALA A 160 17.38 -3.79 8.79
N THR A 161 17.96 -4.91 9.22
CA THR A 161 19.41 -5.11 9.30
C THR A 161 20.09 -5.31 7.94
N ALA A 162 19.35 -5.73 6.93
CA ALA A 162 19.79 -5.92 5.54
C ALA A 162 18.59 -5.73 4.61
N ASP A 163 18.83 -5.54 3.30
CA ASP A 163 17.75 -5.30 2.32
C ASP A 163 16.87 -6.54 2.13
N PRO A 164 15.59 -6.51 2.55
CA PRO A 164 14.67 -7.64 2.37
C PRO A 164 14.37 -7.96 0.90
N GLY A 165 14.62 -7.00 -0.01
CA GLY A 165 14.50 -7.20 -1.44
C GLY A 165 15.62 -8.07 -2.02
N ALA A 166 16.82 -8.00 -1.43
CA ALA A 166 18.02 -8.66 -1.91
C ALA A 166 18.35 -9.98 -1.17
N THR A 167 17.98 -10.11 0.10
CA THR A 167 18.29 -11.31 0.90
C THR A 167 17.12 -11.78 1.76
N ASN A 168 17.17 -13.06 2.14
CA ASN A 168 16.34 -13.61 3.21
C ASN A 168 16.97 -13.43 4.59
N ASP A 169 18.27 -13.17 4.68
CA ASP A 169 18.94 -12.95 5.95
C ASP A 169 18.83 -11.49 6.39
N PHE A 170 17.69 -11.15 6.98
CA PHE A 170 17.43 -9.82 7.54
C PHE A 170 16.59 -9.95 8.81
N ARG A 171 16.70 -8.97 9.71
CA ARG A 171 15.73 -8.76 10.79
C ARG A 171 15.08 -7.40 10.62
N VAL A 172 13.76 -7.38 10.62
CA VAL A 172 12.99 -6.14 10.77
C VAL A 172 13.25 -5.58 12.16
N THR A 173 13.62 -4.31 12.30
CA THR A 173 13.90 -3.66 13.59
C THR A 173 12.74 -2.77 14.02
N SER A 174 12.08 -2.11 13.08
CA SER A 174 10.89 -1.29 13.30
C SER A 174 9.98 -1.26 12.08
N VAL A 175 8.73 -0.88 12.31
CA VAL A 175 7.73 -0.62 11.27
C VAL A 175 7.19 0.80 11.40
N ARG A 176 6.62 1.32 10.32
CA ARG A 176 5.85 2.56 10.28
C ARG A 176 4.43 2.26 9.87
N VAL A 177 3.48 2.71 10.69
CA VAL A 177 2.07 2.36 10.52
C VAL A 177 1.17 3.59 10.51
N VAL A 178 0.02 3.43 9.87
CA VAL A 178 -1.08 4.38 9.84
C VAL A 178 -2.35 3.65 10.21
N GLY A 179 -3.06 4.15 11.23
CA GLY A 179 -4.39 3.68 11.60
C GLY A 179 -5.45 4.74 11.23
N PRO A 180 -6.57 4.35 10.59
CA PRO A 180 -7.56 5.29 10.06
C PRO A 180 -8.54 5.89 11.08
N LEU A 181 -8.56 5.45 12.34
CA LEU A 181 -9.34 6.04 13.44
C LEU A 181 -8.65 7.23 14.11
N TRP A 182 -7.38 7.53 13.79
CA TRP A 182 -6.70 8.67 14.38
C TRP A 182 -7.49 9.97 14.14
N GLY A 183 -7.74 10.71 15.23
CA GLY A 183 -8.55 11.93 15.24
C GLY A 183 -10.05 11.72 15.47
N LEU A 184 -10.56 10.48 15.48
CA LEU A 184 -11.97 10.17 15.84
C LEU A 184 -12.11 9.34 17.12
N GLN A 185 -11.17 8.44 17.38
CA GLN A 185 -11.18 7.63 18.60
C GLN A 185 -10.92 8.45 19.87
N SER A 186 -11.13 7.82 21.03
CA SER A 186 -10.68 8.35 22.33
C SER A 186 -9.17 8.61 22.32
N THR A 187 -8.75 9.77 22.84
CA THR A 187 -7.34 10.10 23.02
C THR A 187 -6.67 9.29 24.13
N THR A 188 -7.44 8.73 25.06
CA THR A 188 -6.95 7.95 26.21
C THR A 188 -6.97 6.44 25.95
N PHE A 189 -7.96 5.94 25.21
CA PHE A 189 -8.20 4.51 25.01
C PHE A 189 -8.14 4.07 23.54
N GLY A 190 -7.62 4.93 22.67
CA GLY A 190 -7.56 4.69 21.23
C GLY A 190 -6.45 3.73 20.80
N TYR A 191 -6.72 2.96 19.75
CA TYR A 191 -5.75 2.06 19.13
C TYR A 191 -4.76 2.81 18.23
N ASP A 192 -5.28 3.77 17.47
CA ASP A 192 -4.56 4.36 16.36
C ASP A 192 -3.63 5.44 16.87
N MET A 193 -2.41 5.49 16.35
CA MET A 193 -1.45 6.52 16.72
C MET A 193 -1.45 7.61 15.67
N ARG A 194 -0.83 8.75 16.02
CA ARG A 194 -0.53 9.80 15.03
C ARG A 194 0.04 9.16 13.76
N PRO A 195 -0.44 9.54 12.55
CA PRO A 195 -0.03 8.91 11.30
C PRO A 195 1.48 8.86 11.15
N ASP A 196 1.96 7.81 10.48
CA ASP A 196 3.38 7.49 10.31
C ASP A 196 4.10 7.22 11.63
N LYS A 197 3.42 6.50 12.54
CA LYS A 197 4.03 6.14 13.82
C LYS A 197 5.05 5.03 13.60
N LYS A 198 6.30 5.30 13.99
CA LYS A 198 7.33 4.26 14.14
C LYS A 198 7.07 3.40 15.37
N LEU A 199 7.03 2.08 15.20
CA LEU A 199 6.89 1.08 16.25
C LEU A 199 8.05 0.09 16.22
N SER A 200 8.55 -0.29 17.39
CA SER A 200 9.37 -1.49 17.53
C SER A 200 8.55 -2.73 17.19
N ARG A 201 9.23 -3.84 16.88
CA ARG A 201 8.56 -5.14 16.64
C ARG A 201 7.67 -5.56 17.81
N LYS A 202 8.13 -5.33 19.05
CA LYS A 202 7.40 -5.70 20.27
C LYS A 202 6.11 -4.90 20.39
N GLN A 203 6.17 -3.59 20.17
CA GLN A 203 5.00 -2.73 20.15
C GLN A 203 4.03 -3.16 19.05
N PHE A 204 4.52 -3.37 17.83
CA PHE A 204 3.67 -3.78 16.71
C PHE A 204 2.99 -5.14 16.95
N LYS A 205 3.70 -6.12 17.53
CA LYS A 205 3.13 -7.42 17.90
C LYS A 205 1.95 -7.29 18.88
N GLY A 206 1.94 -6.26 19.73
CA GLY A 206 0.82 -6.00 20.65
C GLY A 206 -0.48 -5.61 19.94
N PHE A 207 -0.40 -5.12 18.70
CA PHE A 207 -1.56 -4.74 17.89
C PHE A 207 -1.86 -5.74 16.78
N PHE A 208 -0.83 -6.18 16.06
CA PHE A 208 -0.94 -7.20 15.02
C PHE A 208 -0.98 -8.59 15.67
N THR A 209 -2.17 -8.96 16.12
CA THR A 209 -2.47 -10.22 16.80
C THR A 209 -3.20 -11.20 15.86
N PRO A 210 -3.27 -12.50 16.21
CA PRO A 210 -4.05 -13.47 15.47
C PRO A 210 -5.50 -13.03 15.29
N TRP A 211 -6.06 -13.29 14.12
CA TRP A 211 -7.46 -13.02 13.83
C TRP A 211 -8.37 -13.89 14.68
N HIS A 212 -9.45 -13.29 15.19
CA HIS A 212 -10.54 -13.99 15.82
C HIS A 212 -11.87 -13.28 15.54
N TYR A 213 -12.90 -14.05 15.18
CA TYR A 213 -14.26 -13.52 15.07
C TYR A 213 -15.26 -14.48 15.73
N GLY A 214 -15.72 -14.12 16.94
CA GLY A 214 -16.56 -15.00 17.77
C GLY A 214 -17.83 -15.57 17.11
N PRO A 215 -18.58 -14.83 16.28
CA PRO A 215 -19.81 -15.35 15.70
C PRO A 215 -19.64 -16.52 14.73
N ILE A 216 -18.54 -16.57 13.95
CA ILE A 216 -18.25 -17.66 13.00
C ILE A 216 -16.75 -17.88 12.87
N GLU A 217 -16.33 -19.14 12.82
CA GLU A 217 -14.96 -19.51 12.50
C GLU A 217 -14.67 -19.25 11.01
N MET A 218 -13.60 -18.49 10.74
CA MET A 218 -13.21 -18.10 9.39
C MET A 218 -11.92 -18.84 8.96
N ILE A 219 -11.68 -18.99 7.66
CA ILE A 219 -10.48 -19.70 7.13
C ILE A 219 -9.13 -19.08 7.56
N TRP A 220 -9.14 -17.90 8.16
CA TRP A 220 -7.98 -17.17 8.64
C TRP A 220 -7.95 -17.05 10.17
N GLU A 221 -8.78 -17.82 10.87
CA GLU A 221 -8.76 -17.94 12.33
C GLU A 221 -7.34 -18.27 12.84
N ASP A 222 -6.99 -17.74 14.01
CA ASP A 222 -5.70 -17.90 14.68
C ASP A 222 -4.47 -17.50 13.85
N SER A 223 -4.68 -16.81 12.72
CA SER A 223 -3.62 -16.39 11.81
C SER A 223 -3.34 -14.90 11.88
N TRP A 224 -2.10 -14.51 11.60
CA TRP A 224 -1.73 -13.12 11.41
C TRP A 224 -2.11 -12.68 9.99
N VAL A 225 -3.22 -11.96 9.86
CA VAL A 225 -3.82 -11.62 8.57
C VAL A 225 -3.28 -10.30 8.01
N SER A 226 -2.89 -10.35 6.74
CA SER A 226 -2.45 -9.16 6.00
C SER A 226 -2.83 -9.27 4.53
N VAL A 227 -2.90 -8.12 3.85
CA VAL A 227 -3.11 -8.04 2.42
C VAL A 227 -1.89 -7.37 1.80
N GLN A 228 -1.15 -8.13 1.01
CA GLN A 228 0.19 -7.77 0.56
C GLN A 228 0.26 -7.74 -0.97
N PRO A 229 0.97 -6.78 -1.57
CA PRO A 229 1.29 -6.83 -2.99
C PRO A 229 2.33 -7.95 -3.20
N VAL A 230 2.05 -8.91 -4.09
CA VAL A 230 3.02 -9.97 -4.41
C VAL A 230 3.69 -9.69 -5.75
N THR A 231 4.96 -10.05 -5.87
CA THR A 231 5.60 -10.08 -7.19
C THR A 231 5.01 -11.24 -7.99
N GLY A 232 4.62 -10.97 -9.25
CA GLY A 232 4.18 -12.00 -10.19
C GLY A 232 5.34 -12.89 -10.66
#